data_AF-A0A965MTL5-F1
#
_entry.id   AF-A0A965MTL5-F1
#
_cell.length_a   1.000
_cell.length_b   1.000
_cell.length_c   1.000
_cell.angle_alpha   90.00
_cell.angle_beta   90.00
_cell.angle_gamma   90.00
#
_symmetry.space_group_name_H-M   'P 1'
#
loop_
_entity.id
_entity.type
_entity.pdbx_description
1 polymer ?
#
loop_
_entity_poly.entity_id
_entity_poly.type
_entity_poly.pdbx_seq_one_letter_code
_entity_poly.pdbx_strand_id
1 'polypeptide(L)'
;TAVGYQALYTKSTGSSNTAMGYQAIYTDNGGIYNSAFGHQALKSQTAADYNTAIGTFALFSNTTASNNTAVGYQAGYSNQTGAENTFVGYQAGDAATTASYNTVMGSGAAGALTTGSNNTAVGQASMGVGVVTGADNSAFGLHSLLSLTSGASNTALGNYALRSNTTASNNTAVGYQAGYSNTSGASNVALGYQSLYINQTGVAHVALGYQAMYSMTQGTYGSVAVGYQAGYATTSTGDIHAFGTQSFYQNTTGAFNTGVGNPTATKVASTSAPFQIGLFFLMETGIRGRLVLTMELGP
;
A
#
# COMPACT_ATOMS: atom_id res chain seq x y z
N THR A 1 23.91 12.58 29.72
CA THR A 1 23.01 12.94 30.84
C THR A 1 22.21 11.73 31.26
N ALA A 2 22.10 11.45 32.56
CA ALA A 2 21.31 10.33 33.09
C ALA A 2 20.38 10.83 34.21
N VAL A 3 19.07 10.60 34.10
CA VAL A 3 18.07 10.98 35.11
C VAL A 3 17.08 9.84 35.30
N GLY A 4 17.02 9.25 36.50
CA GLY A 4 16.15 8.12 36.82
C GLY A 4 16.92 6.89 37.29
N TYR A 5 16.21 5.93 37.88
CA TYR A 5 16.83 4.73 38.43
C TYR A 5 17.42 3.86 37.30
N GLN A 6 18.72 3.55 37.42
CA GLN A 6 19.47 2.74 36.46
C GLN A 6 19.46 3.28 35.01
N ALA A 7 19.31 4.59 34.81
CA ALA A 7 19.58 5.21 33.52
C ALA A 7 21.09 5.22 33.24
N LEU A 8 21.52 4.81 32.04
CA LEU A 8 22.95 4.66 31.69
C LEU A 8 23.77 3.80 32.68
N TYR A 9 23.19 2.68 33.12
CA TYR A 9 23.75 1.87 34.23
C TYR A 9 25.03 1.11 33.88
N THR A 10 25.06 0.41 32.74
CA THR A 10 26.22 -0.39 32.31
C THR A 10 26.89 0.26 31.10
N LYS A 11 27.64 1.33 31.38
CA LYS A 11 28.40 2.08 30.38
C LYS A 11 29.80 1.49 30.21
N SER A 12 30.18 1.08 28.99
CA SER A 12 31.55 0.62 28.72
C SER A 12 32.41 1.68 28.01
N THR A 13 31.88 2.40 27.02
CA THR A 13 32.67 3.32 26.16
C THR A 13 31.89 4.44 25.45
N GLY A 14 30.55 4.45 25.49
CA GLY A 14 29.72 5.43 24.78
C GLY A 14 29.83 6.88 25.27
N SER A 15 29.46 7.86 24.45
CA SER A 15 29.52 9.29 24.80
C SER A 15 28.33 10.07 24.23
N SER A 16 28.05 11.25 24.77
CA SER A 16 26.98 12.14 24.28
C SER A 16 25.56 11.57 24.30
N ASN A 17 25.29 10.56 25.15
CA ASN A 17 23.96 9.98 25.32
C ASN A 17 23.15 10.72 26.40
N THR A 18 21.83 10.87 26.17
CA THR A 18 20.85 11.41 27.14
C THR A 18 19.83 10.33 27.46
N ALA A 19 19.73 9.95 28.73
CA ALA A 19 18.77 8.96 29.22
C ALA A 19 17.93 9.53 30.37
N MET A 20 16.61 9.45 30.25
CA MET A 20 15.66 9.88 31.27
C MET A 20 14.57 8.82 31.47
N GLY A 21 14.45 8.28 32.68
CA GLY A 21 13.47 7.26 33.03
C GLY A 21 14.11 6.02 33.67
N TYR A 22 13.25 5.10 34.14
CA TYR A 22 13.70 3.84 34.71
C TYR A 22 14.37 2.98 33.63
N GLN A 23 15.63 2.60 33.83
CA GLN A 23 16.41 1.75 32.93
C GLN A 23 16.46 2.25 31.47
N ALA A 24 16.34 3.57 31.25
CA ALA A 24 16.59 4.16 29.94
C ALA A 24 18.08 4.02 29.57
N ILE A 25 18.39 3.48 28.39
CA ILE A 25 19.75 3.09 27.99
C ILE A 25 20.45 2.29 29.09
N TYR A 26 19.91 1.12 29.44
CA TYR A 26 20.45 0.32 30.54
C TYR A 26 21.84 -0.25 30.21
N THR A 27 22.02 -0.78 29.00
CA THR A 27 23.31 -1.20 28.44
C THR A 27 23.78 -0.21 27.40
N ASP A 28 24.98 0.34 27.58
CA ASP A 28 25.63 1.21 26.60
C ASP A 28 27.05 0.73 26.31
N ASN A 29 27.16 -0.20 25.36
CA ASN A 29 28.43 -0.78 24.92
C ASN A 29 28.94 -0.08 23.64
N GLY A 30 29.19 1.23 23.73
CA GLY A 30 29.90 2.00 22.69
C GLY A 30 29.05 2.91 21.81
N GLY A 31 27.74 3.04 22.05
CA GLY A 31 26.88 3.91 21.27
C GLY A 31 27.09 5.40 21.58
N ILE A 32 26.93 6.27 20.59
CA ILE A 32 27.03 7.72 20.74
C ILE A 32 25.77 8.47 20.26
N TYR A 33 25.52 9.64 20.84
CA TYR A 33 24.45 10.55 20.44
C TYR A 33 23.02 9.97 20.48
N ASN A 34 22.76 9.08 21.45
CA ASN A 34 21.43 8.51 21.66
C ASN A 34 20.62 9.32 22.67
N SER A 35 19.33 9.47 22.43
CA SER A 35 18.36 10.17 23.28
C SER A 35 17.22 9.24 23.68
N ALA A 36 17.12 8.87 24.95
CA ALA A 36 16.09 7.97 25.47
C ALA A 36 15.28 8.62 26.59
N PHE A 37 13.95 8.67 26.43
CA PHE A 37 13.02 9.25 27.40
C PHE A 37 11.86 8.27 27.63
N GLY A 38 11.84 7.57 28.76
CA GLY A 38 10.78 6.62 29.11
C GLY A 38 11.26 5.42 29.90
N HIS A 39 10.32 4.59 30.35
CA HIS A 39 10.63 3.33 31.02
C HIS A 39 11.21 2.33 30.01
N GLN A 40 12.46 1.91 30.22
CA GLN A 40 13.20 0.95 29.38
C GLN A 40 13.26 1.34 27.89
N ALA A 41 13.29 2.64 27.58
CA ALA A 41 13.58 3.13 26.23
C ALA A 41 15.06 2.85 25.87
N LEU A 42 15.33 2.32 24.68
CA LEU A 42 16.68 1.92 24.21
C LEU A 42 17.43 1.00 25.19
N LYS A 43 16.72 0.07 25.85
CA LYS A 43 17.31 -0.71 26.95
C LYS A 43 18.53 -1.54 26.55
N SER A 44 18.53 -2.13 25.36
CA SER A 44 19.43 -3.24 24.97
C SER A 44 20.57 -2.86 24.00
N GLN A 45 20.89 -1.56 23.85
CA GLN A 45 21.83 -1.13 22.81
C GLN A 45 23.28 -1.60 23.01
N THR A 46 23.94 -1.86 21.90
CA THR A 46 25.33 -2.33 21.73
C THR A 46 25.92 -1.65 20.48
N ALA A 47 26.72 -0.59 20.67
CA ALA A 47 27.35 0.17 19.57
C ALA A 47 26.37 0.76 18.52
N ALA A 48 25.16 1.14 18.94
CA ALA A 48 24.20 1.84 18.10
C ALA A 48 24.29 3.36 18.30
N ASP A 49 24.26 4.13 17.21
CA ASP A 49 24.47 5.57 17.24
C ASP A 49 23.23 6.33 16.74
N TYR A 50 23.09 7.58 17.19
CA TYR A 50 22.11 8.54 16.68
C TYR A 50 20.64 8.09 16.78
N ASN A 51 20.28 7.33 17.82
CA ASN A 51 18.89 6.93 18.03
C ASN A 51 18.12 7.89 18.94
N THR A 52 16.86 8.16 18.61
CA THR A 52 15.92 8.86 19.49
C THR A 52 14.80 7.91 19.88
N ALA A 53 14.60 7.65 21.17
CA ALA A 53 13.52 6.81 21.69
C ALA A 53 12.74 7.54 22.78
N ILE A 54 11.46 7.82 22.54
CA ILE A 54 10.59 8.54 23.46
C ILE A 54 9.33 7.71 23.69
N GLY A 55 9.14 7.21 24.90
CA GLY A 55 8.02 6.35 25.27
C GLY A 55 8.48 5.08 25.97
N THR A 56 7.55 4.44 26.66
CA THR A 56 7.82 3.16 27.34
C THR A 56 8.10 2.08 26.31
N PHE A 57 9.25 1.40 26.47
CA PHE A 57 9.75 0.35 25.57
C PHE A 57 10.00 0.77 24.11
N ALA A 58 10.13 2.06 23.82
CA ALA A 58 10.55 2.51 22.48
C ALA A 58 11.98 1.99 22.18
N LEU A 59 12.17 1.33 21.03
CA LEU A 59 13.43 0.67 20.62
C LEU A 59 14.03 -0.26 21.67
N PHE A 60 13.20 -0.99 22.42
CA PHE A 60 13.62 -1.84 23.53
C PHE A 60 14.71 -2.86 23.18
N SER A 61 14.58 -3.50 22.00
CA SER A 61 15.46 -4.59 21.54
C SER A 61 16.57 -4.13 20.60
N ASN A 62 16.77 -2.81 20.42
CA ASN A 62 17.81 -2.29 19.52
C ASN A 62 19.18 -2.69 20.04
N THR A 63 19.94 -3.44 19.23
CA THR A 63 21.30 -3.85 19.54
C THR A 63 22.28 -2.95 18.79
N THR A 64 22.40 -3.04 17.47
CA THR A 64 23.41 -2.32 16.67
C THR A 64 22.81 -1.30 15.70
N ALA A 65 21.50 -1.09 15.76
CA ALA A 65 20.75 -0.35 14.76
C ALA A 65 20.87 1.17 14.98
N SER A 66 21.51 1.86 14.05
CA SER A 66 21.76 3.30 14.14
C SER A 66 20.72 4.15 13.39
N ASN A 67 20.66 5.44 13.70
CA ASN A 67 19.83 6.43 13.02
C ASN A 67 18.31 6.17 13.08
N ASN A 68 17.80 5.55 14.15
CA ASN A 68 16.37 5.32 14.31
C ASN A 68 15.70 6.39 15.18
N THR A 69 14.50 6.82 14.79
CA THR A 69 13.61 7.63 15.64
C THR A 69 12.41 6.79 16.03
N ALA A 70 12.11 6.67 17.31
CA ALA A 70 10.93 5.98 17.84
C ALA A 70 10.22 6.83 18.88
N VAL A 71 8.94 7.13 18.66
CA VAL A 71 8.12 7.96 19.56
C VAL A 71 6.77 7.29 19.78
N GLY A 72 6.54 6.77 20.98
CA GLY A 72 5.31 6.08 21.37
C GLY A 72 5.57 4.86 22.26
N TYR A 73 4.50 4.32 22.84
CA TYR A 73 4.57 3.05 23.57
C TYR A 73 4.90 1.91 22.60
N GLN A 74 5.98 1.17 22.88
CA GLN A 74 6.46 0.04 22.05
C GLN A 74 6.76 0.38 20.58
N ALA A 75 6.98 1.64 20.23
CA ALA A 75 7.41 2.01 18.87
C ALA A 75 8.78 1.36 18.57
N GLY A 76 8.86 0.57 17.48
CA GLY A 76 10.07 -0.16 17.10
C GLY A 76 10.57 -1.19 18.12
N TYR A 77 9.67 -1.75 18.96
CA TYR A 77 10.02 -2.60 20.10
C TYR A 77 11.04 -3.71 19.80
N SER A 78 10.86 -4.45 18.70
CA SER A 78 11.69 -5.61 18.34
C SER A 78 12.87 -5.28 17.42
N ASN A 79 13.09 -4.01 17.06
CA ASN A 79 14.12 -3.63 16.09
C ASN A 79 15.49 -3.96 16.65
N GLN A 80 16.26 -4.84 16.00
CA GLN A 80 17.55 -5.32 16.48
C GLN A 80 18.70 -4.67 15.72
N THR A 81 18.65 -4.70 14.38
CA THR A 81 19.73 -4.23 13.50
C THR A 81 19.24 -3.34 12.36
N GLY A 82 17.93 -3.10 12.24
CA GLY A 82 17.35 -2.24 11.22
C GLY A 82 17.68 -0.76 11.42
N ALA A 83 18.41 -0.17 10.49
CA ALA A 83 18.88 1.22 10.58
C ALA A 83 17.94 2.19 9.84
N GLU A 84 18.04 3.47 10.18
CA GLU A 84 17.38 4.56 9.44
C GLU A 84 15.85 4.46 9.39
N ASN A 85 15.23 3.97 10.45
CA ASN A 85 13.77 3.90 10.56
C ASN A 85 13.20 5.06 11.40
N THR A 86 11.99 5.49 11.04
CA THR A 86 11.15 6.38 11.86
C THR A 86 9.89 5.65 12.28
N PHE A 87 9.66 5.45 13.57
CA PHE A 87 8.49 4.81 14.16
C PHE A 87 7.76 5.81 15.07
N VAL A 88 6.56 6.25 14.72
CA VAL A 88 5.81 7.24 15.51
C VAL A 88 4.38 6.77 15.74
N GLY A 89 4.05 6.41 16.98
CA GLY A 89 2.73 5.93 17.37
C GLY A 89 2.79 4.77 18.37
N TYR A 90 1.62 4.42 18.93
CA TYR A 90 1.48 3.21 19.74
C TYR A 90 1.74 1.97 18.87
N GLN A 91 2.73 1.15 19.24
CA GLN A 91 3.10 -0.07 18.52
C GLN A 91 3.42 0.15 17.02
N ALA A 92 3.93 1.32 16.65
CA ALA A 92 4.40 1.56 15.29
C ALA A 92 5.64 0.69 15.00
N GLY A 93 5.55 -0.23 14.04
CA GLY A 93 6.64 -1.11 13.62
C GLY A 93 7.19 -2.00 14.74
N ASP A 94 6.36 -2.43 15.69
CA ASP A 94 6.80 -3.15 16.89
C ASP A 94 7.44 -4.53 16.61
N ALA A 95 7.09 -5.17 15.49
CA ALA A 95 7.70 -6.42 15.04
C ALA A 95 8.96 -6.26 14.15
N ALA A 96 9.36 -5.04 13.79
CA ALA A 96 10.52 -4.83 12.90
C ALA A 96 11.76 -5.44 13.54
N THR A 97 12.52 -6.29 12.84
CA THR A 97 13.73 -6.93 13.40
C THR A 97 15.00 -6.43 12.72
N THR A 98 15.06 -6.54 11.38
CA THR A 98 16.22 -6.12 10.56
C THR A 98 15.83 -5.16 9.43
N ALA A 99 14.55 -4.80 9.33
CA ALA A 99 13.99 -3.86 8.38
C ALA A 99 14.65 -2.47 8.49
N SER A 100 15.17 -1.93 7.39
CA SER A 100 15.84 -0.62 7.34
C SER A 100 15.11 0.37 6.44
N TYR A 101 15.36 1.67 6.63
CA TYR A 101 14.82 2.74 5.79
C TYR A 101 13.29 2.85 5.76
N ASN A 102 12.61 2.51 6.87
CA ASN A 102 11.14 2.57 6.93
C ASN A 102 10.64 3.83 7.64
N THR A 103 9.58 4.45 7.11
CA THR A 103 8.85 5.53 7.78
C THR A 103 7.47 5.04 8.19
N VAL A 104 7.25 4.84 9.48
CA VAL A 104 6.05 4.25 10.05
C VAL A 104 5.43 5.23 11.04
N MET A 105 4.21 5.67 10.77
CA MET A 105 3.49 6.64 11.59
C MET A 105 2.02 6.27 11.77
N GLY A 106 1.59 6.03 13.01
CA GLY A 106 0.21 5.67 13.36
C GLY A 106 0.15 4.52 14.36
N SER A 107 -1.01 4.36 15.00
CA SER A 107 -1.24 3.27 15.95
C SER A 107 -1.25 1.92 15.21
N GLY A 108 -0.35 1.00 15.59
CA GLY A 108 -0.19 -0.33 14.96
C GLY A 108 0.21 -0.29 13.49
N ALA A 109 0.66 0.85 12.97
CA ALA A 109 1.17 0.95 11.61
C ALA A 109 2.40 0.04 11.45
N ALA A 110 2.47 -0.72 10.36
CA ALA A 110 3.53 -1.68 10.08
C ALA A 110 3.78 -2.69 11.22
N GLY A 111 2.78 -3.00 12.06
CA GLY A 111 2.98 -3.81 13.29
C GLY A 111 3.42 -5.26 13.07
N ALA A 112 3.41 -5.73 11.82
CA ALA A 112 3.92 -7.05 11.45
C ALA A 112 5.10 -6.99 10.45
N LEU A 113 5.70 -5.81 10.27
CA LEU A 113 6.94 -5.63 9.52
C LEU A 113 8.07 -6.37 10.19
N THR A 114 8.82 -7.22 9.46
CA THR A 114 9.96 -7.94 10.03
C THR A 114 11.27 -7.54 9.33
N THR A 115 11.36 -7.81 8.02
CA THR A 115 12.58 -7.59 7.22
C THR A 115 12.40 -6.67 6.01
N GLY A 116 11.16 -6.32 5.66
CA GLY A 116 10.86 -5.42 4.53
C GLY A 116 11.51 -4.04 4.71
N SER A 117 12.26 -3.57 3.72
CA SER A 117 12.96 -2.27 3.78
C SER A 117 12.33 -1.25 2.85
N ASN A 118 12.64 0.03 3.04
CA ASN A 118 12.15 1.15 2.21
C ASN A 118 10.63 1.31 2.18
N ASN A 119 9.91 0.92 3.25
CA ASN A 119 8.46 1.07 3.30
C ASN A 119 8.06 2.38 4.01
N THR A 120 7.02 3.04 3.49
CA THR A 120 6.32 4.12 4.18
C THR A 120 4.93 3.65 4.57
N ALA A 121 4.57 3.71 5.85
CA ALA A 121 3.28 3.31 6.39
C ALA A 121 2.74 4.40 7.32
N VAL A 122 1.80 5.20 6.84
CA VAL A 122 1.22 6.34 7.56
C VAL A 122 -0.28 6.14 7.72
N GLY A 123 -0.77 5.98 8.94
CA GLY A 123 -2.18 5.74 9.27
C GLY A 123 -2.35 4.54 10.18
N GLN A 124 -3.43 4.51 10.95
CA GLN A 124 -3.71 3.43 11.89
C GLN A 124 -3.80 2.08 11.18
N ALA A 125 -3.02 1.11 11.67
CA ALA A 125 -2.82 -0.22 11.09
C ALA A 125 -2.68 -0.21 9.55
N SER A 126 -2.01 0.79 8.99
CA SER A 126 -1.49 0.70 7.63
C SER A 126 -0.44 -0.40 7.58
N MET A 127 -0.48 -1.27 6.57
CA MET A 127 0.48 -2.36 6.36
C MET A 127 0.60 -3.35 7.55
N GLY A 128 -0.51 -3.92 8.06
CA GLY A 128 -0.53 -4.40 9.45
C GLY A 128 -1.41 -5.59 9.87
N VAL A 129 -1.38 -6.74 9.20
CA VAL A 129 -1.77 -8.03 9.85
C VAL A 129 -0.91 -9.25 9.50
N GLY A 130 -0.12 -9.20 8.43
CA GLY A 130 0.72 -10.31 7.97
C GLY A 130 2.20 -10.02 8.11
N VAL A 131 3.05 -11.05 8.17
CA VAL A 131 4.51 -10.89 8.20
C VAL A 131 4.95 -10.14 6.94
N VAL A 132 5.41 -8.89 7.09
CA VAL A 132 5.79 -8.04 5.96
C VAL A 132 7.28 -8.16 5.67
N THR A 133 7.61 -8.87 4.59
CA THR A 133 8.95 -9.00 4.01
C THR A 133 9.12 -8.19 2.72
N GLY A 134 8.00 -7.72 2.15
CA GLY A 134 7.99 -6.87 0.95
C GLY A 134 8.66 -5.52 1.17
N ALA A 135 9.30 -5.00 0.12
CA ALA A 135 10.04 -3.74 0.14
C ALA A 135 9.38 -2.67 -0.75
N ASP A 136 9.79 -1.42 -0.55
CA ASP A 136 9.45 -0.28 -1.41
C ASP A 136 7.94 0.02 -1.50
N ASN A 137 7.17 -0.27 -0.45
CA ASN A 137 5.73 0.03 -0.41
C ASN A 137 5.43 1.39 0.22
N SER A 138 4.44 2.10 -0.31
CA SER A 138 3.94 3.38 0.20
C SER A 138 2.47 3.25 0.59
N ALA A 139 2.16 3.15 1.88
CA ALA A 139 0.82 3.03 2.44
C ALA A 139 0.45 4.30 3.22
N PHE A 140 -0.61 4.99 2.81
CA PHE A 140 -1.11 6.20 3.44
C PHE A 140 -2.63 6.09 3.64
N GLY A 141 -3.08 6.13 4.89
CA GLY A 141 -4.48 6.03 5.29
C GLY A 141 -4.77 4.83 6.20
N LEU A 142 -5.90 4.89 6.90
CA LEU A 142 -6.42 3.83 7.75
C LEU A 142 -6.51 2.51 6.97
N HIS A 143 -5.85 1.45 7.48
CA HIS A 143 -5.90 0.11 6.90
C HIS A 143 -5.49 0.03 5.40
N SER A 144 -4.69 0.98 4.92
CA SER A 144 -4.05 0.88 3.60
C SER A 144 -3.04 -0.27 3.61
N LEU A 145 -3.04 -1.13 2.58
CA LEU A 145 -2.19 -2.34 2.49
C LEU A 145 -2.26 -3.29 3.71
N LEU A 146 -3.38 -3.31 4.45
CA LEU A 146 -3.51 -4.04 5.71
C LEU A 146 -3.00 -5.49 5.66
N SER A 147 -3.36 -6.25 4.62
CA SER A 147 -3.06 -7.68 4.49
C SER A 147 -1.74 -8.01 3.78
N LEU A 148 -0.88 -7.02 3.52
CA LEU A 148 0.38 -7.24 2.81
C LEU A 148 1.29 -8.23 3.57
N THR A 149 1.93 -9.14 2.83
CA THR A 149 2.94 -10.06 3.35
C THR A 149 4.26 -9.93 2.59
N SER A 150 4.29 -10.22 1.29
CA SER A 150 5.54 -10.22 0.51
C SER A 150 5.50 -9.36 -0.75
N GLY A 151 4.38 -8.71 -1.05
CA GLY A 151 4.26 -7.81 -2.18
C GLY A 151 5.18 -6.58 -2.05
N ALA A 152 5.78 -6.16 -3.15
CA ALA A 152 6.74 -5.06 -3.20
C ALA A 152 6.31 -3.96 -4.16
N SER A 153 6.86 -2.76 -3.98
CA SER A 153 6.65 -1.64 -4.91
C SER A 153 5.19 -1.25 -5.11
N ASN A 154 4.35 -1.37 -4.07
CA ASN A 154 2.95 -0.94 -4.11
C ASN A 154 2.78 0.47 -3.56
N THR A 155 1.96 1.29 -4.21
CA THR A 155 1.50 2.59 -3.72
C THR A 155 0.02 2.51 -3.36
N ALA A 156 -0.35 2.78 -2.10
CA ALA A 156 -1.70 2.79 -1.58
C ALA A 156 -1.97 4.11 -0.83
N LEU A 157 -2.66 5.04 -1.46
CA LEU A 157 -2.99 6.36 -0.90
C LEU A 157 -4.50 6.50 -0.74
N GLY A 158 -5.00 6.27 0.47
CA GLY A 158 -6.41 6.39 0.82
C GLY A 158 -6.80 5.37 1.89
N ASN A 159 -7.87 5.67 2.64
CA ASN A 159 -8.38 4.70 3.61
C ASN A 159 -8.82 3.43 2.88
N TYR A 160 -8.32 2.29 3.36
CA TYR A 160 -8.56 0.96 2.81
C TYR A 160 -8.09 0.74 1.36
N ALA A 161 -7.19 1.58 0.82
CA ALA A 161 -6.57 1.33 -0.47
C ALA A 161 -5.69 0.07 -0.43
N LEU A 162 -5.83 -0.83 -1.41
CA LEU A 162 -5.16 -2.15 -1.48
C LEU A 162 -5.27 -2.98 -0.18
N ARG A 163 -6.33 -2.81 0.60
CA ARG A 163 -6.47 -3.42 1.93
C ARG A 163 -6.18 -4.94 1.93
N SER A 164 -6.65 -5.67 0.93
CA SER A 164 -6.56 -7.14 0.88
C SER A 164 -5.35 -7.67 0.11
N ASN A 165 -4.45 -6.79 -0.37
CA ASN A 165 -3.28 -7.19 -1.17
C ASN A 165 -2.32 -7.99 -0.30
N THR A 166 -2.03 -9.24 -0.66
CA THR A 166 -1.15 -10.12 0.14
C THR A 166 0.25 -10.20 -0.46
N THR A 167 0.37 -10.70 -1.68
CA THR A 167 1.67 -10.98 -2.32
C THR A 167 1.92 -10.19 -3.60
N ALA A 168 0.92 -9.46 -4.09
CA ALA A 168 1.05 -8.76 -5.37
C ALA A 168 1.96 -7.53 -5.28
N SER A 169 2.68 -7.28 -6.37
CA SER A 169 3.64 -6.18 -6.51
C SER A 169 3.23 -5.19 -7.59
N ASN A 170 3.85 -4.00 -7.57
CA ASN A 170 3.72 -2.97 -8.60
C ASN A 170 2.30 -2.40 -8.77
N ASN A 171 1.45 -2.45 -7.74
CA ASN A 171 0.13 -1.84 -7.81
C ASN A 171 0.14 -0.38 -7.34
N THR A 172 -0.57 0.50 -8.03
CA THR A 172 -0.84 1.87 -7.61
C THR A 172 -2.33 2.02 -7.35
N ALA A 173 -2.73 2.33 -6.12
CA ALA A 173 -4.10 2.59 -5.72
C ALA A 173 -4.19 3.92 -4.98
N VAL A 174 -5.03 4.83 -5.45
CA VAL A 174 -5.19 6.16 -4.89
C VAL A 174 -6.67 6.50 -4.79
N GLY A 175 -7.19 6.63 -3.58
CA GLY A 175 -8.60 6.88 -3.29
C GLY A 175 -9.14 5.97 -2.19
N TYR A 176 -10.30 6.34 -1.63
CA TYR A 176 -11.00 5.49 -0.65
C TYR A 176 -11.36 4.15 -1.28
N GLN A 177 -10.89 3.05 -0.68
CA GLN A 177 -11.13 1.68 -1.14
C GLN A 177 -10.70 1.39 -2.59
N ALA A 178 -9.74 2.14 -3.15
CA ALA A 178 -9.15 1.81 -4.44
C ALA A 178 -8.39 0.47 -4.35
N GLY A 179 -8.65 -0.48 -5.26
CA GLY A 179 -8.01 -1.80 -5.24
C GLY A 179 -8.32 -2.68 -4.01
N TYR A 180 -9.43 -2.41 -3.30
CA TYR A 180 -9.72 -2.94 -1.96
C TYR A 180 -9.57 -4.46 -1.79
N SER A 181 -10.08 -5.24 -2.73
CA SER A 181 -10.01 -6.71 -2.75
C SER A 181 -9.02 -7.24 -3.80
N ASN A 182 -7.94 -6.51 -4.07
CA ASN A 182 -6.80 -7.07 -4.80
C ASN A 182 -6.07 -8.08 -3.92
N THR A 183 -5.92 -9.35 -4.32
CA THR A 183 -5.17 -10.33 -3.50
C THR A 183 -3.81 -10.67 -4.10
N SER A 184 -3.76 -11.07 -5.38
CA SER A 184 -2.51 -11.41 -6.09
C SER A 184 -2.32 -10.70 -7.45
N GLY A 185 -3.26 -9.84 -7.85
CA GLY A 185 -3.17 -9.08 -9.10
C GLY A 185 -2.03 -8.05 -9.06
N ALA A 186 -1.03 -8.19 -9.93
CA ALA A 186 0.13 -7.30 -10.01
C ALA A 186 -0.03 -6.23 -11.11
N SER A 187 0.74 -5.14 -10.98
CA SER A 187 0.85 -4.08 -12.00
C SER A 187 -0.43 -3.31 -12.31
N ASN A 188 -1.38 -3.24 -11.37
CA ASN A 188 -2.64 -2.52 -11.58
C ASN A 188 -2.56 -1.06 -11.13
N VAL A 189 -3.24 -0.17 -11.85
CA VAL A 189 -3.43 1.24 -11.50
C VAL A 189 -4.91 1.47 -11.20
N ALA A 190 -5.24 1.94 -9.99
CA ALA A 190 -6.59 2.23 -9.52
C ALA A 190 -6.62 3.64 -8.90
N LEU A 191 -7.19 4.62 -9.60
CA LEU A 191 -7.28 6.01 -9.14
C LEU A 191 -8.75 6.42 -9.03
N GLY A 192 -9.23 6.71 -7.82
CA GLY A 192 -10.59 7.15 -7.55
C GLY A 192 -11.30 6.31 -6.49
N TYR A 193 -12.42 6.83 -5.98
CA TYR A 193 -13.27 6.14 -4.99
C TYR A 193 -13.71 4.77 -5.54
N GLN A 194 -13.38 3.69 -4.84
CA GLN A 194 -13.73 2.30 -5.20
C GLN A 194 -13.35 1.92 -6.65
N SER A 195 -12.32 2.55 -7.22
CA SER A 195 -11.73 2.08 -8.48
C SER A 195 -11.10 0.71 -8.28
N LEU A 196 -11.34 -0.22 -9.21
CA LEU A 196 -10.83 -1.60 -9.15
C LEU A 196 -11.15 -2.31 -7.81
N TYR A 197 -12.34 -2.05 -7.24
CA TYR A 197 -12.69 -2.46 -5.87
C TYR A 197 -12.57 -3.97 -5.64
N ILE A 198 -13.02 -4.80 -6.59
CA ILE A 198 -12.82 -6.25 -6.58
C ILE A 198 -11.91 -6.64 -7.75
N ASN A 199 -10.70 -7.11 -7.45
CA ASN A 199 -9.78 -7.66 -8.43
C ASN A 199 -9.04 -8.87 -7.86
N GLN A 200 -9.57 -10.08 -7.98
CA GLN A 200 -8.95 -11.23 -7.28
C GLN A 200 -7.57 -11.60 -7.85
N THR A 201 -7.40 -11.64 -9.18
CA THR A 201 -6.14 -12.08 -9.81
C THR A 201 -5.74 -11.29 -11.06
N GLY A 202 -6.54 -10.31 -11.48
CA GLY A 202 -6.31 -9.54 -12.72
C GLY A 202 -5.04 -8.69 -12.63
N VAL A 203 -4.33 -8.60 -13.75
CA VAL A 203 -3.04 -7.93 -13.83
C VAL A 203 -3.04 -6.84 -14.90
N ALA A 204 -2.19 -5.83 -14.72
CA ALA A 204 -1.98 -4.75 -15.68
C ALA A 204 -3.25 -3.92 -16.02
N HIS A 205 -4.21 -3.82 -15.11
CA HIS A 205 -5.39 -2.98 -15.30
C HIS A 205 -5.11 -1.50 -15.04
N VAL A 206 -5.84 -0.62 -15.73
CA VAL A 206 -5.84 0.83 -15.47
C VAL A 206 -7.27 1.29 -15.25
N ALA A 207 -7.67 1.54 -14.01
CA ALA A 207 -8.99 2.02 -13.61
C ALA A 207 -8.90 3.44 -13.02
N LEU A 208 -9.40 4.44 -13.73
CA LEU A 208 -9.34 5.85 -13.34
C LEU A 208 -10.77 6.41 -13.25
N GLY A 209 -11.22 6.80 -12.06
CA GLY A 209 -12.52 7.41 -11.80
C GLY A 209 -13.31 6.74 -10.68
N TYR A 210 -14.44 7.34 -10.32
CA TYR A 210 -15.37 6.79 -9.33
C TYR A 210 -15.90 5.43 -9.80
N GLN A 211 -15.66 4.35 -9.05
CA GLN A 211 -16.13 2.99 -9.34
C GLN A 211 -15.76 2.45 -10.74
N ALA A 212 -14.70 2.97 -11.37
CA ALA A 212 -14.16 2.39 -12.60
C ALA A 212 -13.70 0.95 -12.33
N MET A 213 -14.10 -0.02 -13.16
CA MET A 213 -13.81 -1.47 -12.99
C MET A 213 -14.14 -2.01 -11.59
N TYR A 214 -15.28 -1.61 -11.02
CA TYR A 214 -15.64 -1.97 -9.65
C TYR A 214 -15.54 -3.48 -9.33
N SER A 215 -15.82 -4.37 -10.29
CA SER A 215 -15.66 -5.81 -10.08
C SER A 215 -15.11 -6.51 -11.31
N MET A 216 -13.93 -7.11 -11.15
CA MET A 216 -13.20 -7.96 -12.08
C MET A 216 -12.96 -9.32 -11.40
N THR A 217 -13.83 -10.29 -11.66
CA THR A 217 -13.83 -11.58 -10.93
C THR A 217 -13.08 -12.71 -11.64
N GLN A 218 -12.66 -12.57 -12.92
CA GLN A 218 -11.94 -13.62 -13.64
C GLN A 218 -10.89 -13.09 -14.64
N GLY A 219 -9.67 -13.65 -14.56
CA GLY A 219 -8.75 -13.91 -15.69
C GLY A 219 -8.58 -12.85 -16.77
N THR A 220 -8.40 -11.58 -16.41
CA THR A 220 -8.19 -10.52 -17.40
C THR A 220 -6.78 -9.93 -17.29
N TYR A 221 -6.19 -9.58 -18.42
CA TYR A 221 -4.93 -8.84 -18.54
C TYR A 221 -5.26 -7.43 -19.07
N GLY A 222 -4.50 -6.39 -18.75
CA GLY A 222 -4.43 -5.19 -19.61
C GLY A 222 -5.67 -4.28 -19.76
N SER A 223 -6.83 -4.57 -19.14
CA SER A 223 -8.02 -3.72 -19.31
C SER A 223 -7.79 -2.27 -18.86
N VAL A 224 -8.37 -1.31 -19.57
CA VAL A 224 -8.36 0.12 -19.25
C VAL A 224 -9.78 0.66 -19.08
N ALA A 225 -10.09 1.34 -17.98
CA ALA A 225 -11.33 2.07 -17.73
C ALA A 225 -11.02 3.48 -17.22
N VAL A 226 -11.60 4.51 -17.86
CA VAL A 226 -11.41 5.91 -17.47
C VAL A 226 -12.75 6.65 -17.47
N GLY A 227 -13.22 7.08 -16.29
CA GLY A 227 -14.45 7.87 -16.11
C GLY A 227 -15.28 7.46 -14.89
N TYR A 228 -16.36 8.19 -14.63
CA TYR A 228 -17.35 7.84 -13.59
C TYR A 228 -18.06 6.54 -13.99
N GLN A 229 -17.90 5.47 -13.21
CA GLN A 229 -18.48 4.15 -13.44
C GLN A 229 -18.12 3.54 -14.82
N ALA A 230 -16.94 3.82 -15.37
CA ALA A 230 -16.55 3.48 -16.74
C ALA A 230 -16.24 1.99 -17.00
N GLY A 231 -17.08 1.06 -16.57
CA GLY A 231 -16.93 -0.39 -16.81
C GLY A 231 -17.31 -1.19 -15.57
N TYR A 232 -18.38 -0.76 -14.91
CA TYR A 232 -18.85 -1.26 -13.64
C TYR A 232 -19.30 -2.73 -13.75
N ALA A 233 -18.82 -3.59 -12.86
CA ALA A 233 -19.15 -5.03 -12.77
C ALA A 233 -18.90 -5.87 -14.04
N THR A 234 -17.82 -5.60 -14.75
CA THR A 234 -17.43 -6.37 -15.94
C THR A 234 -16.92 -7.76 -15.59
N THR A 235 -17.69 -8.78 -15.95
CA THR A 235 -17.36 -10.21 -15.75
C THR A 235 -16.68 -10.85 -16.96
N SER A 236 -16.13 -10.04 -17.87
CA SER A 236 -15.51 -10.51 -19.10
C SER A 236 -14.26 -11.37 -18.83
N THR A 237 -14.01 -12.33 -19.71
CA THR A 237 -12.80 -13.17 -19.74
C THR A 237 -11.68 -12.56 -20.61
N GLY A 238 -11.80 -11.32 -21.06
CA GLY A 238 -10.79 -10.66 -21.88
C GLY A 238 -10.84 -9.13 -21.78
N ASP A 239 -9.85 -8.48 -22.37
CA ASP A 239 -9.52 -7.08 -22.11
C ASP A 239 -10.65 -6.13 -22.50
N ILE A 240 -10.93 -5.13 -21.65
CA ILE A 240 -11.93 -4.09 -21.91
C ILE A 240 -11.27 -2.71 -21.88
N HIS A 241 -11.60 -1.86 -22.83
CA HIS A 241 -11.07 -0.51 -23.02
C HIS A 241 -12.23 0.48 -23.02
N ALA A 242 -12.58 0.99 -21.84
CA ALA A 242 -13.76 1.79 -21.57
C ALA A 242 -13.36 3.25 -21.25
N PHE A 243 -13.82 4.22 -22.03
CA PHE A 243 -13.51 5.63 -21.81
C PHE A 243 -14.80 6.46 -21.76
N GLY A 244 -14.96 7.30 -20.74
CA GLY A 244 -16.14 8.15 -20.54
C GLY A 244 -17.08 7.68 -19.43
N THR A 245 -17.98 8.56 -19.03
CA THR A 245 -18.98 8.31 -17.96
C THR A 245 -19.83 7.09 -18.32
N GLN A 246 -19.91 6.11 -17.44
CA GLN A 246 -20.73 4.89 -17.56
C GLN A 246 -20.42 4.00 -18.77
N SER A 247 -19.38 4.26 -19.57
CA SER A 247 -19.00 3.39 -20.69
C SER A 247 -18.89 1.93 -20.23
N PHE A 248 -19.58 1.00 -20.91
CA PHE A 248 -19.69 -0.42 -20.53
C PHE A 248 -20.26 -0.74 -19.12
N TYR A 249 -21.06 0.13 -18.50
CA TYR A 249 -21.63 -0.07 -17.16
C TYR A 249 -22.41 -1.38 -16.92
N GLN A 250 -22.95 -2.01 -17.96
CA GLN A 250 -23.71 -3.27 -17.87
C GLN A 250 -23.10 -4.41 -18.71
N ASN A 251 -21.84 -4.29 -19.13
CA ASN A 251 -21.24 -5.32 -19.97
C ASN A 251 -20.85 -6.55 -19.14
N THR A 252 -21.60 -7.63 -19.27
CA THR A 252 -21.38 -8.89 -18.55
C THR A 252 -20.63 -9.96 -19.37
N THR A 253 -20.41 -9.77 -20.68
CA THR A 253 -19.76 -10.76 -21.55
C THR A 253 -19.09 -10.13 -22.77
N GLY A 254 -17.89 -10.58 -23.12
CA GLY A 254 -17.20 -10.26 -24.39
C GLY A 254 -15.77 -9.79 -24.21
N ALA A 255 -14.82 -10.37 -24.95
CA ALA A 255 -13.39 -10.06 -24.89
C ALA A 255 -13.00 -8.97 -25.90
N PHE A 256 -11.93 -8.21 -25.61
CA PHE A 256 -11.30 -7.24 -26.51
C PHE A 256 -12.22 -6.09 -26.97
N ASN A 257 -13.07 -5.60 -26.06
CA ASN A 257 -14.05 -4.55 -26.36
C ASN A 257 -13.46 -3.15 -26.13
N THR A 258 -13.59 -2.25 -27.10
CA THR A 258 -13.27 -0.82 -26.94
C THR A 258 -14.54 0.03 -27.09
N GLY A 259 -14.77 0.96 -26.17
CA GLY A 259 -15.97 1.81 -26.13
C GLY A 259 -15.68 3.15 -25.48
N VAL A 260 -16.07 4.21 -26.17
CA VAL A 260 -15.82 5.61 -25.78
C VAL A 260 -17.16 6.35 -25.74
N GLY A 261 -17.48 7.05 -24.64
CA GLY A 261 -18.65 7.93 -24.54
C GLY A 261 -19.46 7.81 -23.24
N ASN A 262 -20.66 8.42 -23.24
CA ASN A 262 -21.65 8.38 -22.16
C ASN A 262 -22.87 7.53 -22.59
N PRO A 263 -23.10 6.32 -22.03
CA PRO A 263 -24.11 5.39 -22.50
C PRO A 263 -25.43 5.54 -21.77
N THR A 264 -26.04 6.73 -21.86
CA THR A 264 -27.51 6.76 -21.87
C THR A 264 -28.11 5.94 -23.05
N ALA A 265 -27.28 5.30 -23.90
CA ALA A 265 -27.69 4.29 -24.87
C ALA A 265 -26.82 3.01 -24.87
N THR A 266 -27.49 1.88 -24.58
CA THR A 266 -27.34 0.53 -25.19
C THR A 266 -26.29 -0.49 -24.69
N LYS A 267 -26.84 -1.60 -24.19
CA LYS A 267 -26.28 -2.95 -23.96
C LYS A 267 -25.55 -3.48 -25.19
N VAL A 268 -24.23 -3.71 -25.10
CA VAL A 268 -23.49 -4.55 -26.06
C VAL A 268 -23.37 -5.94 -25.43
N ALA A 269 -24.26 -6.86 -25.81
CA ALA A 269 -24.08 -8.28 -25.55
C ALA A 269 -23.43 -8.88 -26.80
N SER A 270 -22.10 -8.99 -26.85
CA SER A 270 -21.43 -9.72 -27.95
C SER A 270 -21.40 -11.20 -27.59
N THR A 271 -22.19 -12.02 -28.30
CA THR A 271 -22.28 -13.46 -27.99
C THR A 271 -21.28 -14.35 -28.72
N SER A 272 -20.46 -13.90 -29.70
CA SER A 272 -19.54 -14.85 -30.38
C SER A 272 -18.50 -14.35 -31.42
N ALA A 273 -18.12 -13.06 -31.54
CA ALA A 273 -17.18 -12.62 -32.60
C ALA A 273 -15.82 -12.12 -32.05
N PRO A 274 -14.66 -12.44 -32.67
CA PRO A 274 -13.34 -12.24 -32.09
C PRO A 274 -12.80 -10.79 -32.13
N PHE A 275 -13.44 -9.84 -32.81
CA PHE A 275 -12.98 -8.44 -32.81
C PHE A 275 -14.10 -7.47 -33.24
N GLN A 276 -14.46 -6.49 -32.41
CA GLN A 276 -15.38 -5.40 -32.76
C GLN A 276 -14.83 -4.05 -32.25
N ILE A 277 -14.57 -3.11 -33.16
CA ILE A 277 -14.31 -1.70 -32.82
C ILE A 277 -15.66 -0.98 -32.87
N GLY A 278 -16.28 -0.74 -31.70
CA GLY A 278 -17.48 0.09 -31.57
C GLY A 278 -17.11 1.55 -31.33
N LEU A 279 -16.90 2.33 -32.40
CA LEU A 279 -16.65 3.77 -32.29
C LEU A 279 -17.99 4.52 -32.31
N PHE A 280 -18.53 4.88 -31.15
CA PHE A 280 -19.79 5.61 -31.04
C PHE A 280 -19.51 7.12 -30.89
N PHE A 281 -19.74 7.88 -31.96
CA PHE A 281 -19.75 9.34 -31.89
C PHE A 281 -21.18 9.83 -31.61
N LEU A 282 -21.36 10.56 -30.52
CA LEU A 282 -22.52 11.43 -30.33
C LEU A 282 -22.25 12.73 -31.11
N MET A 283 -22.83 12.88 -32.30
CA MET A 283 -22.98 14.20 -32.91
C MET A 283 -24.25 14.85 -32.35
N GLU A 284 -24.14 16.09 -31.88
CA GLU A 284 -25.11 16.85 -31.09
C GLU A 284 -26.47 17.12 -31.77
N THR A 285 -26.73 16.55 -32.95
CA THR A 285 -27.92 16.82 -33.76
C THR A 285 -28.55 15.55 -34.31
N GLY A 286 -29.17 14.73 -33.44
CA GLY A 286 -30.29 13.83 -33.77
C GLY A 286 -30.07 12.70 -34.79
N ILE A 287 -28.91 12.59 -35.44
CA ILE A 287 -28.63 11.57 -36.44
C ILE A 287 -27.85 10.43 -35.78
N ARG A 288 -28.54 9.29 -35.61
CA ARG A 288 -27.96 8.03 -35.13
C ARG A 288 -27.09 7.41 -36.23
N GLY A 289 -25.80 7.74 -36.24
CA GLY A 289 -24.81 7.02 -37.04
C GLY A 289 -24.20 5.88 -36.23
N ARG A 290 -24.56 4.63 -36.53
CA ARG A 290 -23.77 3.46 -36.12
C ARG A 290 -22.73 3.24 -37.21
N LEU A 291 -21.50 3.71 -37.01
CA LEU A 291 -20.39 3.34 -37.89
C LEU A 291 -19.89 1.95 -37.46
N VAL A 292 -20.34 0.90 -38.15
CA VAL A 292 -19.72 -0.42 -38.07
C VAL A 292 -18.62 -0.46 -39.11
N LEU A 293 -17.37 -0.35 -38.69
CA LEU A 293 -16.24 -0.68 -39.55
C LEU A 293 -16.07 -2.20 -39.51
N THR A 294 -16.67 -2.88 -40.49
CA THR A 294 -16.34 -4.28 -40.77
C THR A 294 -15.09 -4.27 -41.65
N MET A 295 -13.92 -4.58 -41.09
CA MET A 295 -12.75 -4.90 -41.91
C MET A 295 -12.80 -6.38 -42.25
N GLU A 296 -13.12 -6.70 -43.51
CA GLU A 296 -12.76 -8.00 -44.08
C GLU A 296 -11.26 -7.96 -44.37
N LEU A 297 -10.47 -8.70 -43.59
CA LEU A 297 -9.11 -9.05 -44.00
C LEU A 297 -9.28 -10.13 -45.08
N GLY A 298 -9.02 -9.74 -46.34
CA GLY A 298 -8.92 -10.69 -47.45
C GLY A 298 -7.82 -11.72 -47.20
N PRO A 299 -7.84 -12.86 -47.93
CA PRO A 299 -6.92 -13.97 -47.73
C PRO A 299 -5.45 -13.58 -47.85
#